data_AF-A0A2D0K2W1-F1
#
_entry.id   AF-A0A2D0K2W1-F1
#
_cell.length_a   1.000
_cell.length_b   1.000
_cell.length_c   1.000
_cell.angle_alpha   90.00
_cell.angle_beta   90.00
_cell.angle_gamma   90.00
#
_symmetry.space_group_name_H-M   'P 1'
#
loop_
_entity.id
_entity.type
_entity.pdbx_description
1 polymer ?
#
loop_
_entity_poly.entity_id
_entity_poly.type
_entity_poly.pdbx_seq_one_letter_code
_entity_poly.pdbx_strand_id
1 'polypeptide(L)'
;MKSWIQGTVVAEHIDLIGDGDAEYYRKTFIDYVNQYQDNFPSDFLEEVWLYMQIKSEAGDMNFATVPDEIIEAIEIGRYEYGISLNAVSAAYKILVKPQRLTRSDIKSLINHMLEAFSCHFTEDQFFNQEIQRIKNILEK
;
A
#
# COMPACT_ATOMS: atom_id res chain seq x y z
N MET A 1 -0.07 -16.40 1.22
CA MET A 1 0.09 -15.41 0.13
C MET A 1 1.49 -15.59 -0.44
N LYS A 2 1.63 -15.59 -1.77
CA LYS A 2 2.95 -15.62 -2.42
C LYS A 2 3.70 -14.33 -2.02
N SER A 3 5.01 -14.42 -1.74
CA SER A 3 5.82 -13.22 -1.51
C SER A 3 6.41 -12.80 -2.86
N TRP A 4 5.95 -11.68 -3.40
CA TRP A 4 6.42 -11.14 -4.68
C TRP A 4 7.81 -10.53 -4.57
N ILE A 5 8.21 -10.08 -3.37
CA ILE A 5 9.51 -9.45 -3.14
C ILE A 5 10.61 -10.44 -2.72
N GLN A 6 10.29 -11.70 -2.46
CA GLN A 6 11.28 -12.66 -1.95
C GLN A 6 12.40 -12.90 -2.97
N GLY A 7 13.66 -12.71 -2.53
CA GLY A 7 14.83 -12.86 -3.40
C GLY A 7 15.01 -11.74 -4.43
N THR A 8 14.28 -10.62 -4.28
CA THR A 8 14.43 -9.44 -5.13
C THR A 8 15.24 -8.36 -4.43
N VAL A 9 15.79 -7.43 -5.21
CA VAL A 9 16.48 -6.23 -4.72
C VAL A 9 15.60 -5.36 -3.82
N VAL A 10 14.27 -5.40 -4.00
CA VAL A 10 13.30 -4.69 -3.16
C VAL A 10 13.34 -5.21 -1.72
N ALA A 11 13.39 -6.54 -1.54
CA ALA A 11 13.48 -7.11 -0.19
C ALA A 11 14.78 -6.70 0.52
N GLU A 12 15.90 -6.68 -0.20
CA GLU A 12 17.19 -6.23 0.32
C GLU A 12 17.15 -4.76 0.76
N HIS A 13 16.54 -3.87 -0.04
CA HIS A 13 16.39 -2.46 0.32
C HIS A 13 15.53 -2.29 1.57
N ILE A 14 14.42 -3.03 1.66
CA ILE A 14 13.57 -2.98 2.85
C ILE A 14 14.32 -3.48 4.08
N ASP A 15 15.21 -4.47 3.94
CA ASP A 15 16.01 -4.98 5.05
C ASP A 15 17.04 -3.99 5.61
N LEU A 16 17.41 -2.99 4.81
CA LEU A 16 18.29 -1.88 5.22
C LEU A 16 17.55 -0.75 5.95
N ILE A 17 16.21 -0.73 5.89
CA ILE A 17 15.41 0.29 6.60
C ILE A 17 15.50 0.03 8.10
N GLY A 18 15.99 1.02 8.85
CA GLY A 18 15.98 0.98 10.31
C GLY A 18 14.55 0.87 10.84
N ASP A 19 14.32 0.09 11.91
CA ASP A 19 12.98 -0.17 12.42
C ASP A 19 12.24 1.13 12.86
N GLY A 20 12.96 2.22 13.15
CA GLY A 20 12.40 3.55 13.44
C GLY A 20 12.09 4.43 12.22
N ASP A 21 12.67 4.09 11.07
CA ASP A 21 12.65 4.90 9.85
C ASP A 21 11.49 4.52 8.91
N ALA A 22 10.88 3.35 9.10
CA ALA A 22 9.78 2.89 8.27
C ALA A 22 8.59 3.87 8.21
N GLU A 23 8.35 4.64 9.26
CA GLU A 23 7.31 5.66 9.31
C GLU A 23 7.53 6.79 8.30
N TYR A 24 8.78 7.10 7.94
CA TYR A 24 9.12 8.12 6.94
C TYR A 24 8.43 7.86 5.60
N TYR A 25 8.24 6.59 5.25
CA TYR A 25 7.65 6.19 3.99
C TYR A 25 6.12 6.23 3.98
N ARG A 26 5.44 6.43 5.12
CA ARG A 26 3.97 6.31 5.19
C ARG A 26 3.31 7.19 4.14
N LYS A 27 3.62 8.47 4.09
CA LYS A 27 3.04 9.41 3.12
C LYS A 27 3.26 8.94 1.67
N THR A 28 4.50 8.57 1.32
CA THR A 28 4.83 8.11 -0.04
C THR A 28 4.06 6.84 -0.40
N PHE A 29 3.85 5.93 0.55
CA PHE A 29 3.02 4.76 0.33
C PHE A 29 1.53 5.09 0.24
N ILE A 30 1.03 6.09 0.94
CA ILE A 30 -0.33 6.60 0.72
C ILE A 30 -0.48 7.06 -0.73
N ASP A 31 0.43 7.91 -1.21
CA ASP A 31 0.42 8.41 -2.58
C ASP A 31 0.49 7.26 -3.60
N TYR A 32 1.29 6.23 -3.32
CA TYR A 32 1.42 5.04 -4.16
C TYR A 32 0.13 4.21 -4.21
N VAL A 33 -0.51 3.95 -3.07
CA VAL A 33 -1.76 3.17 -3.00
C VAL A 33 -2.93 3.95 -3.60
N ASN A 34 -3.02 5.27 -3.35
CA ASN A 34 -4.04 6.12 -3.97
C ASN A 34 -3.91 6.13 -5.50
N GLN A 35 -2.68 6.20 -6.02
CA GLN A 35 -2.49 6.19 -7.47
C GLN A 35 -2.83 4.83 -8.12
N TYR A 36 -2.85 3.72 -7.36
CA TYR A 36 -3.46 2.49 -7.85
C TYR A 36 -4.98 2.67 -8.05
N GLN A 37 -5.68 3.26 -7.08
CA GLN A 37 -7.12 3.54 -7.18
C GLN A 37 -7.45 4.54 -8.30
N ASP A 38 -6.58 5.51 -8.58
CA ASP A 38 -6.75 6.42 -9.73
C ASP A 38 -6.80 5.65 -11.07
N ASN A 39 -6.01 4.58 -11.18
CA ASN A 39 -5.92 3.77 -12.40
C ASN A 39 -6.98 2.65 -12.45
N PHE A 40 -7.33 2.10 -11.28
CA PHE A 40 -8.23 0.96 -11.12
C PHE A 40 -9.24 1.25 -10.01
N PRO A 41 -10.19 2.17 -10.25
CA PRO A 41 -11.10 2.64 -9.22
C PRO A 41 -12.05 1.55 -8.74
N SER A 42 -12.35 1.58 -7.45
CA SER A 42 -13.39 0.77 -6.84
C SER A 42 -14.31 1.64 -5.99
N ASP A 43 -15.62 1.55 -6.26
CA ASP A 43 -16.64 2.28 -5.50
C ASP A 43 -16.60 1.96 -4.00
N PHE A 44 -16.15 0.75 -3.62
CA PHE A 44 -15.99 0.35 -2.21
C PHE A 44 -14.89 1.13 -1.48
N LEU A 45 -13.94 1.71 -2.21
CA LEU A 45 -12.77 2.39 -1.64
C LEU A 45 -12.73 3.89 -1.97
N GLU A 46 -13.79 4.45 -2.56
CA GLU A 46 -13.82 5.87 -2.92
C GLU A 46 -13.61 6.77 -1.68
N GLU A 47 -14.34 6.50 -0.59
CA GLU A 47 -14.19 7.25 0.66
C GLU A 47 -12.82 7.05 1.31
N VAL A 48 -12.27 5.84 1.21
CA VAL A 48 -10.93 5.51 1.71
C VAL A 48 -9.88 6.31 0.94
N TRP A 49 -9.94 6.28 -0.40
CA TRP A 49 -9.05 7.05 -1.26
C TRP A 49 -9.10 8.55 -0.94
N LEU A 50 -10.31 9.12 -0.80
CA LEU A 50 -10.50 10.53 -0.51
C LEU A 50 -9.92 10.90 0.86
N TYR A 51 -10.21 10.09 1.89
CA TYR A 51 -9.67 10.30 3.23
C TYR A 51 -8.13 10.27 3.23
N MET A 52 -7.55 9.29 2.54
CA MET A 52 -6.10 9.14 2.43
C MET A 52 -5.45 10.27 1.61
N GLN A 53 -6.14 10.76 0.59
CA GLN A 53 -5.69 11.92 -0.21
C GLN A 53 -5.61 13.17 0.66
N ILE A 54 -6.65 13.47 1.44
CA ILE A 54 -6.69 14.61 2.37
C ILE A 54 -5.56 14.51 3.40
N LYS A 55 -5.33 13.32 3.97
CA LYS A 55 -4.23 13.07 4.92
C LYS A 55 -2.86 13.36 4.29
N SER A 56 -2.64 12.90 3.06
CA SER A 56 -1.39 13.15 2.33
C SER A 56 -1.17 14.63 2.03
N GLU A 57 -2.19 15.33 1.52
CA GLU A 57 -2.10 16.76 1.18
C GLU A 57 -1.87 17.64 2.41
N ALA A 58 -2.50 17.31 3.54
CA ALA A 58 -2.29 18.01 4.80
C ALA A 58 -0.93 17.68 5.45
N GLY A 59 -0.25 16.62 5.00
CA GLY A 59 0.94 16.08 5.65
C GLY A 59 0.66 15.47 7.03
N ASP A 60 -0.61 15.18 7.35
CA ASP A 60 -1.03 14.63 8.63
C ASP A 60 -1.01 13.10 8.57
N MET A 61 0.10 12.51 9.02
CA MET A 61 0.27 11.06 9.11
C MET A 61 -0.25 10.49 10.45
N ASN A 62 -1.10 11.22 11.17
CA ASN A 62 -1.72 10.72 12.40
C ASN A 62 -3.00 9.93 12.08
N PHE A 63 -2.97 8.64 12.41
CA PHE A 63 -4.10 7.71 12.27
C PHE A 63 -4.62 7.22 13.63
N ALA A 64 -4.39 7.96 14.71
CA ALA A 64 -4.92 7.61 16.04
C ALA A 64 -6.45 7.60 16.08
N THR A 65 -7.10 8.41 15.24
CA THR A 65 -8.55 8.47 15.08
C THR A 65 -8.88 8.40 13.59
N VAL A 66 -9.24 7.20 13.13
CA VAL A 66 -9.74 6.96 11.78
C VAL A 66 -11.27 6.82 11.90
N PRO A 67 -12.06 7.48 11.04
CA PRO A 67 -13.52 7.30 11.05
C PRO A 67 -13.91 5.83 10.86
N ASP A 68 -14.97 5.40 11.54
CA ASP A 68 -15.41 4.01 11.51
C ASP A 68 -15.83 3.59 10.08
N GLU A 69 -16.38 4.52 9.30
CA GLU A 69 -16.79 4.29 7.92
C GLU A 69 -15.60 3.92 7.02
N ILE A 70 -14.44 4.55 7.25
CA ILE A 70 -13.20 4.25 6.53
C ILE A 70 -12.67 2.87 6.92
N ILE A 71 -12.74 2.51 8.19
CA ILE A 71 -12.34 1.19 8.68
C ILE A 71 -13.25 0.12 8.09
N GLU A 72 -14.56 0.35 8.08
CA GLU A 72 -15.56 -0.57 7.53
C GLU A 72 -15.37 -0.78 6.03
N ALA A 73 -15.20 0.29 5.25
CA ALA A 73 -14.93 0.21 3.82
C ALA A 73 -13.67 -0.62 3.50
N ILE A 74 -12.60 -0.43 4.28
CA ILE A 74 -11.38 -1.24 4.19
C ILE A 74 -11.66 -2.71 4.51
N GLU A 75 -12.43 -3.02 5.55
CA GLU A 75 -12.72 -4.41 5.89
C GLU A 75 -13.62 -5.09 4.85
N ILE A 76 -14.66 -4.41 4.37
CA ILE A 76 -15.52 -4.92 3.28
C ILE A 76 -14.64 -5.28 2.08
N GLY A 77 -13.83 -4.33 1.61
CA GLY A 77 -12.93 -4.53 0.48
C GLY A 77 -11.93 -5.67 0.66
N ARG A 78 -11.57 -6.07 1.90
CA ARG A 78 -10.66 -7.21 2.17
C ARG A 78 -11.33 -8.58 2.01
N TYR A 79 -12.65 -8.65 2.08
CA TYR A 79 -13.42 -9.89 2.06
C TYR A 79 -14.28 -10.04 0.80
N GLU A 80 -14.15 -9.12 -0.16
CA GLU A 80 -14.79 -9.21 -1.45
C GLU A 80 -14.19 -10.33 -2.33
N TYR A 81 -14.88 -10.67 -3.42
CA TYR A 81 -14.42 -11.75 -4.31
C TYR A 81 -13.19 -11.34 -5.15
N GLY A 82 -12.93 -10.04 -5.31
CA GLY A 82 -11.84 -9.51 -6.14
C GLY A 82 -10.48 -9.58 -5.44
N ILE A 83 -9.55 -10.39 -5.97
CA ILE A 83 -8.18 -10.51 -5.42
C ILE A 83 -7.48 -9.15 -5.32
N SER A 84 -7.59 -8.32 -6.38
CA SER A 84 -6.94 -7.02 -6.41
C SER A 84 -7.58 -6.03 -5.42
N LEU A 85 -8.90 -6.05 -5.26
CA LEU A 85 -9.62 -5.29 -4.25
C LEU A 85 -9.21 -5.71 -2.83
N ASN A 86 -9.12 -7.02 -2.58
CA ASN A 86 -8.69 -7.54 -1.28
C ASN A 86 -7.27 -7.08 -0.93
N ALA A 87 -6.39 -7.09 -1.93
CA ALA A 87 -5.00 -6.72 -1.76
C ALA A 87 -4.82 -5.21 -1.53
N VAL A 88 -5.43 -4.34 -2.34
CA VAL A 88 -5.34 -2.89 -2.11
C VAL A 88 -5.99 -2.47 -0.78
N SER A 89 -7.09 -3.13 -0.38
CA SER A 89 -7.71 -2.89 0.93
C SER A 89 -6.80 -3.33 2.08
N ALA A 90 -6.07 -4.44 1.94
CA ALA A 90 -5.06 -4.85 2.92
C ALA A 90 -3.89 -3.86 3.02
N ALA A 91 -3.50 -3.24 1.90
CA ALA A 91 -2.49 -2.17 1.90
C ALA A 91 -3.00 -0.91 2.64
N TYR A 92 -4.23 -0.47 2.39
CA TYR A 92 -4.84 0.63 3.14
C TYR A 92 -4.93 0.34 4.63
N LYS A 93 -5.32 -0.89 5.02
CA LYS A 93 -5.37 -1.31 6.43
C LYS A 93 -4.03 -1.11 7.16
N ILE A 94 -2.91 -1.39 6.48
CA ILE A 94 -1.58 -1.16 7.04
C ILE A 94 -1.32 0.34 7.22
N LEU A 95 -1.69 1.15 6.23
CA LEU A 95 -1.46 2.59 6.23
C LEU A 95 -2.30 3.36 7.24
N VAL A 96 -3.51 2.89 7.54
CA VAL A 96 -4.40 3.52 8.53
C VAL A 96 -4.15 3.03 9.95
N LYS A 97 -3.20 2.10 10.17
CA LYS A 97 -2.95 1.62 11.52
C LYS A 97 -2.42 2.77 12.41
N PRO A 98 -2.89 2.87 13.67
CA PRO A 98 -2.51 3.98 14.55
C PRO A 98 -1.05 3.87 15.04
N GLN A 99 -0.48 2.67 15.05
CA GLN A 99 0.92 2.47 15.41
C GLN A 99 1.85 2.91 14.27
N ARG A 100 3.09 3.27 14.63
CA ARG A 100 4.15 3.52 13.63
C ARG A 100 4.31 2.31 12.70
N LEU A 101 4.59 2.58 11.43
CA LEU A 101 4.98 1.55 10.49
C LEU A 101 6.32 0.97 10.93
N THR A 102 6.43 -0.34 10.74
CA THR A 102 7.65 -1.11 10.89
C THR A 102 8.09 -1.58 9.52
N ARG A 103 9.33 -2.06 9.44
CA ARG A 103 9.84 -2.73 8.25
C ARG A 103 8.95 -3.90 7.80
N SER A 104 8.37 -4.65 8.74
CA SER A 104 7.44 -5.75 8.40
C SER A 104 6.17 -5.25 7.72
N ASP A 105 5.68 -4.08 8.12
CA ASP A 105 4.52 -3.46 7.49
C ASP A 105 4.83 -3.05 6.05
N ILE A 106 6.01 -2.46 5.82
CA ILE A 106 6.47 -2.10 4.46
C ILE A 106 6.54 -3.35 3.57
N LYS A 107 7.14 -4.45 4.06
CA LYS A 107 7.17 -5.72 3.32
C LYS A 107 5.77 -6.22 2.98
N SER A 108 4.85 -6.19 3.94
CA SER A 108 3.47 -6.66 3.72
C SER A 108 2.71 -5.77 2.76
N LEU A 109 2.81 -4.45 2.92
CA LEU A 109 2.16 -3.45 2.06
C LEU A 109 2.61 -3.61 0.61
N ILE A 110 3.92 -3.68 0.38
CA ILE A 110 4.47 -3.85 -0.98
C ILE A 110 3.99 -5.17 -1.59
N ASN A 111 4.00 -6.26 -0.82
CA ASN A 111 3.48 -7.55 -1.32
C ASN A 111 1.99 -7.48 -1.69
N HIS A 112 1.16 -6.79 -0.89
CA HIS A 112 -0.24 -6.58 -1.23
C HIS A 112 -0.39 -5.76 -2.52
N MET A 113 0.34 -4.67 -2.66
CA MET A 113 0.26 -3.86 -3.88
C MET A 113 0.74 -4.61 -5.12
N LEU A 114 1.81 -5.39 -4.99
CA LEU A 114 2.29 -6.25 -6.08
C LEU A 114 1.25 -7.32 -6.46
N GLU A 115 0.57 -7.94 -5.48
CA GLU A 115 -0.55 -8.85 -5.77
C GLU A 115 -1.67 -8.12 -6.54
N ALA A 116 -2.05 -6.91 -6.12
CA ALA A 116 -3.08 -6.12 -6.78
C ALA A 116 -2.72 -5.80 -8.24
N PHE A 117 -1.52 -5.26 -8.48
CA PHE A 117 -1.05 -4.94 -9.83
C PHE A 117 -0.87 -6.17 -10.72
N SER A 118 -0.55 -7.34 -10.15
CA SER A 118 -0.42 -8.58 -10.93
C SER A 118 -1.71 -9.02 -11.61
N CYS A 119 -2.87 -8.55 -11.14
CA CYS A 119 -4.17 -8.80 -11.75
C CYS A 119 -4.41 -7.95 -13.02
N HIS A 120 -3.63 -6.89 -13.22
CA HIS A 120 -3.84 -5.89 -14.26
C HIS A 120 -2.70 -5.81 -15.29
N PHE A 121 -1.54 -6.38 -14.99
CA PHE A 121 -0.36 -6.33 -15.86
C PHE A 121 0.07 -7.70 -16.35
N THR A 122 0.66 -7.74 -17.55
CA THR A 122 1.41 -8.92 -17.98
C THR A 122 2.67 -9.07 -17.14
N GLU A 123 3.26 -10.27 -17.12
CA GLU A 123 4.47 -10.56 -16.34
C GLU A 123 5.62 -9.58 -16.67
N ASP A 124 5.86 -9.31 -17.96
CA ASP A 124 6.89 -8.37 -18.40
C ASP A 124 6.62 -6.93 -17.94
N GLN A 125 5.36 -6.47 -18.00
CA GLN A 125 4.99 -5.13 -17.53
C GLN A 125 5.16 -5.03 -16.01
N PHE A 126 4.71 -6.05 -15.28
CA PHE A 126 4.77 -6.11 -13.83
C PHE A 126 6.20 -6.02 -13.30
N PHE A 127 7.13 -6.83 -13.82
CA PHE A 127 8.51 -6.82 -13.35
C PHE A 127 9.28 -5.56 -13.77
N ASN A 128 9.03 -5.01 -14.95
CA ASN A 128 9.77 -3.85 -15.44
C ASN A 128 9.24 -2.52 -14.92
N GLN A 129 7.94 -2.41 -14.60
CA GLN A 129 7.32 -1.16 -14.15
C GLN A 129 7.22 -1.12 -12.63
N GLU A 130 6.49 -2.05 -12.02
CA GLU A 130 6.12 -1.92 -10.61
C GLU A 130 7.27 -2.22 -9.65
N ILE A 131 8.09 -3.25 -9.94
CA ILE A 131 9.28 -3.52 -9.12
C ILE A 131 10.27 -2.35 -9.17
N GLN A 132 10.49 -1.75 -10.35
CA GLN A 132 11.36 -0.58 -10.49
C GLN A 132 10.79 0.64 -9.78
N ARG A 133 9.48 0.85 -9.86
CA ARG A 133 8.80 1.93 -9.17
C ARG A 133 8.93 1.82 -7.66
N ILE A 134 8.73 0.63 -7.09
CA ILE A 134 8.92 0.40 -5.65
C ILE A 134 10.37 0.63 -5.26
N LYS A 135 11.33 0.17 -6.06
CA LYS A 135 12.75 0.45 -5.83
C LYS A 135 13.01 1.96 -5.73
N ASN A 136 12.48 2.74 -6.67
CA ASN A 136 12.62 4.21 -6.64
C ASN A 136 11.94 4.88 -5.43
N ILE A 137 10.90 4.28 -4.86
CA ILE A 137 10.29 4.76 -3.60
C ILE A 137 11.24 4.53 -2.43
N LEU A 138 11.92 3.38 -2.40
CA LEU A 138 12.79 2.95 -1.29
C LEU A 138 14.19 3.57 -1.32
N GLU A 139 14.62 4.16 -2.44
CA GLU A 139 15.92 4.83 -2.59
C GLU A 139 15.88 6.33 -2.21
N LYS A 140 14.72 6.88 -1.85
CA LYS A 140 14.50 8.29 -1.45
C LYS A 140 14.60 8.50 0.05
#